data_AF-I1QBF1-F1
#
_entry.id   AF-I1QBF1-F1
#
_cell.length_a   1.000
_cell.length_b   1.000
_cell.length_c   1.000
_cell.angle_alpha   90.00
_cell.angle_beta   90.00
_cell.angle_gamma   90.00
#
_symmetry.space_group_name_H-M   'P 1'
#
loop_
_entity.id
_entity.type
_entity.pdbx_description
1 polymer ?
#
loop_
_entity_poly.entity_id
_entity_poly.type
_entity_poly.pdbx_seq_one_letter_code
_entity_poly.pdbx_strand_id
1 'polypeptide(L)'
;MLIWTLPLHFKVLKRDIPWESYMANKLISGTCLQLLRRYDHKPESQRGPLLDEDGPSYVRVFLNILRNISKEDTVEYVLALIDEMLAVNPKRAALFYDNSLSGEDIYDPFLS
;
A
#
# COMPACT_ATOMS: atom_id res chain seq x y z
N MET A 1 9.68 17.26 -9.96
CA MET A 1 8.42 17.12 -9.21
C MET A 1 8.82 16.53 -7.85
N LEU A 2 9.38 17.26 -6.88
CA LEU A 2 8.85 18.31 -6.01
C LEU A 2 7.52 18.00 -5.29
N ILE A 3 7.07 16.74 -5.28
CA ILE A 3 5.96 16.34 -4.43
C ILE A 3 6.57 15.83 -3.13
N TRP A 4 6.26 16.49 -2.01
CA TRP A 4 6.65 16.15 -0.64
C TRP A 4 8.08 16.52 -0.23
N THR A 5 8.21 17.58 0.57
CA THR A 5 9.43 17.77 1.37
C THR A 5 9.52 16.59 2.35
N LEU A 6 10.68 15.93 2.44
CA LEU A 6 10.98 14.82 3.37
C LEU A 6 10.29 14.90 4.76
N PRO A 7 10.22 16.06 5.46
CA PRO A 7 9.51 16.15 6.73
C PRO A 7 7.99 15.89 6.67
N LEU A 8 7.31 16.12 5.56
CA LEU A 8 5.89 15.80 5.37
C LEU A 8 5.70 14.29 5.16
N HIS A 9 6.55 13.66 4.36
CA HIS A 9 6.53 12.21 4.12
C HIS A 9 6.67 11.40 5.42
N PHE A 10 7.67 11.73 6.25
CA PHE A 10 7.84 11.07 7.55
C PHE A 10 6.71 11.31 8.55
N LYS A 11 5.92 12.38 8.40
CA LYS A 11 4.73 12.60 9.22
C LYS A 11 3.58 11.71 8.79
N VAL A 12 3.39 11.55 7.47
CA VAL A 12 2.35 10.68 6.91
C VAL A 12 2.56 9.24 7.37
N LEU A 13 3.76 8.69 7.25
CA LEU A 13 4.08 7.30 7.64
C LEU A 13 4.03 7.01 9.15
N LYS A 14 3.71 7.99 10.00
CA LYS A 14 3.47 7.83 11.44
C LYS A 14 1.99 7.81 11.81
N ARG A 15 1.10 7.99 10.83
CA ARG A 15 -0.35 8.00 11.06
C ARG A 15 -0.82 6.61 11.47
N ASP A 16 -1.68 6.58 12.49
CA ASP A 16 -2.40 5.37 12.84
C ASP A 16 -3.66 5.27 11.97
N ILE A 17 -3.65 4.33 11.03
CA ILE A 17 -4.79 4.13 10.13
C ILE A 17 -5.69 3.03 10.71
N PRO A 18 -7.01 3.27 10.86
CA PRO A 18 -7.90 2.33 11.54
C PRO A 18 -8.30 1.15 10.65
N TRP A 19 -7.35 0.27 10.31
CA TRP A 19 -7.55 -0.87 9.40
C TRP A 19 -8.68 -1.80 9.83
N GLU A 20 -8.82 -2.03 11.14
CA GLU A 20 -9.87 -2.84 11.75
C GLU A 20 -11.25 -2.27 11.47
N SER A 21 -11.40 -0.94 11.51
CA SER A 21 -12.66 -0.27 11.17
C SER A 21 -12.98 -0.46 9.68
N TYR A 22 -11.99 -0.35 8.80
CA TYR A 22 -12.19 -0.58 7.38
C TYR A 22 -12.57 -2.03 7.08
N MET A 23 -12.03 -3.00 7.81
CA MET A 23 -12.44 -4.39 7.70
C MET A 23 -13.87 -4.61 8.22
N ALA A 24 -14.21 -4.04 9.39
CA ALA A 24 -15.55 -4.14 9.97
C ALA A 24 -16.63 -3.54 9.06
N ASN A 25 -16.30 -2.46 8.34
CA ASN A 25 -17.17 -1.82 7.35
C ASN A 25 -17.07 -2.44 5.95
N LYS A 26 -16.36 -3.58 5.79
CA LYS A 26 -16.20 -4.33 4.53
C LYS A 26 -15.53 -3.54 3.39
N LEU A 27 -14.75 -2.50 3.73
CA LEU A 27 -13.95 -1.75 2.75
C LEU A 27 -12.66 -2.49 2.39
N ILE A 28 -12.16 -3.34 3.30
CA ILE A 28 -11.05 -4.28 3.05
C ILE A 28 -11.43 -5.69 3.52
N SER A 29 -10.82 -6.72 2.94
CA SER A 29 -11.05 -8.11 3.34
C SER A 29 -10.25 -8.51 4.60
N GLY A 30 -10.62 -9.63 5.23
CA GLY A 30 -9.85 -10.20 6.34
C GLY A 30 -8.41 -10.57 5.94
N THR A 31 -8.22 -11.08 4.72
CA THR A 31 -6.89 -11.36 4.16
C THR A 31 -6.08 -10.09 3.97
N CYS A 32 -6.70 -8.99 3.49
CA CYS A 32 -6.02 -7.69 3.41
C CYS A 32 -5.53 -7.23 4.78
N LEU A 33 -6.38 -7.33 5.81
CA LEU A 33 -6.00 -6.95 7.18
C LEU A 33 -4.85 -7.80 7.73
N GLN A 34 -4.81 -9.10 7.43
CA GLN A 34 -3.71 -9.98 7.84
C GLN A 34 -2.38 -9.57 7.22
N LEU A 35 -2.37 -9.26 5.91
CA LEU A 35 -1.16 -8.77 5.22
C LEU A 35 -0.73 -7.40 5.75
N LEU A 36 -1.68 -6.47 5.95
CA LEU A 36 -1.39 -5.16 6.55
C LEU A 36 -0.73 -5.30 7.92
N ARG A 37 -1.21 -6.16 8.82
CA ARG A 37 -0.59 -6.36 10.14
C ARG A 37 0.86 -6.85 10.10
N ARG A 38 1.23 -7.57 9.04
CA ARG A 38 2.61 -8.05 8.81
C ARG A 38 3.51 -6.98 8.21
N TYR A 39 2.94 -5.98 7.54
CA TYR A 39 3.70 -4.96 6.80
C TYR A 39 3.72 -3.59 7.50
N ASP A 40 2.57 -3.16 8.01
CA ASP A 40 2.34 -1.82 8.54
C ASP A 40 3.22 -1.55 9.77
N HIS A 41 3.80 -0.34 9.80
CA HIS A 41 4.79 0.10 10.80
C HIS A 41 5.99 -0.85 11.06
N LYS A 42 6.24 -1.84 10.20
CA LYS A 42 7.41 -2.71 10.32
C LYS A 42 8.66 -2.06 9.71
N PRO A 43 9.86 -2.34 10.25
CA PRO A 43 11.10 -1.88 9.63
C PRO A 43 11.34 -2.60 8.30
N GLU A 44 12.18 -2.00 7.44
CA GLU A 44 12.53 -2.58 6.13
C GLU A 44 13.10 -4.01 6.23
N SER A 45 13.83 -4.32 7.31
CA SER A 45 14.37 -5.66 7.56
C SER A 45 13.29 -6.75 7.69
N GLN A 46 12.04 -6.37 7.98
CA GLN A 46 10.90 -7.28 7.99
C GLN A 46 10.04 -7.15 6.74
N ARG A 47 9.90 -5.94 6.18
CA ARG A 47 9.10 -5.71 4.96
C ARG A 47 9.72 -6.31 3.72
N GLY A 48 11.04 -6.18 3.56
CA GLY A 48 11.76 -6.65 2.37
C GLY A 48 11.53 -8.13 2.07
N PRO A 49 11.75 -9.05 3.04
CA PRO A 49 11.50 -10.48 2.84
C PRO A 49 10.05 -10.81 2.45
N LEU A 50 9.06 -10.07 2.97
CA LEU A 50 7.65 -10.29 2.61
C LEU A 50 7.38 -9.94 1.14
N LEU A 51 8.05 -8.89 0.63
CA LEU A 51 7.93 -8.45 -0.75
C LEU A 51 8.70 -9.37 -1.71
N ASP A 52 9.81 -9.96 -1.25
CA ASP A 52 10.56 -10.95 -2.02
C ASP A 52 9.79 -12.28 -2.12
N GLU A 53 9.01 -12.64 -1.09
CA GLU A 53 8.21 -13.87 -1.04
C GLU A 53 6.87 -13.74 -1.80
N ASP A 54 6.10 -12.67 -1.55
CA ASP A 54 4.72 -12.51 -2.02
C ASP A 54 4.36 -11.05 -2.34
N GLY A 55 5.30 -10.32 -2.95
CA GLY A 55 5.16 -8.90 -3.29
C GLY A 55 3.87 -8.53 -4.04
N PRO A 56 3.40 -9.28 -5.06
CA PRO A 56 2.17 -8.96 -5.78
C PRO A 56 0.93 -8.92 -4.88
N SER A 57 0.85 -9.76 -3.84
CA SER A 57 -0.27 -9.75 -2.90
C SER A 57 -0.30 -8.47 -2.06
N TYR A 58 0.85 -7.93 -1.66
CA TYR A 58 0.93 -6.64 -0.95
C TYR A 58 0.57 -5.47 -1.88
N VAL A 59 1.03 -5.50 -3.13
CA VAL A 59 0.62 -4.51 -4.14
C VAL A 59 -0.89 -4.52 -4.33
N ARG A 60 -1.50 -5.71 -4.46
CA ARG A 60 -2.97 -5.85 -4.55
C ARG A 60 -3.68 -5.22 -3.35
N VAL A 61 -3.15 -5.41 -2.13
CA VAL A 61 -3.71 -4.79 -0.92
C VAL A 61 -3.71 -3.26 -1.02
N PHE A 62 -2.59 -2.65 -1.42
CA PHE A 62 -2.51 -1.20 -1.55
C PHE A 62 -3.45 -0.64 -2.60
N LEU A 63 -3.52 -1.27 -3.77
CA LEU A 63 -4.42 -0.83 -4.84
C LEU A 63 -5.89 -0.98 -4.45
N ASN A 64 -6.26 -2.08 -3.79
CA ASN A 64 -7.62 -2.29 -3.30
C ASN A 64 -8.03 -1.24 -2.26
N ILE A 65 -7.11 -0.81 -1.39
CA ILE A 65 -7.38 0.28 -0.44
C ILE A 65 -7.63 1.58 -1.19
N LEU A 66 -6.77 1.95 -2.14
CA LEU A 66 -6.91 3.17 -2.94
C LEU A 66 -8.23 3.19 -3.73
N ARG A 67 -8.70 2.02 -4.19
CA ARG A 67 -9.98 1.88 -4.86
C ARG A 67 -11.18 2.02 -3.93
N ASN A 68 -11.14 1.39 -2.77
CA ASN A 68 -12.31 1.28 -1.90
C ASN A 68 -12.43 2.41 -0.86
N ILE A 69 -11.35 3.15 -0.62
CA ILE A 69 -11.26 4.15 0.45
C ILE A 69 -10.74 5.47 -0.12
N SER A 70 -11.62 6.47 -0.18
CA SER A 70 -11.30 7.82 -0.66
C SER A 70 -10.95 8.81 0.46
N LYS A 71 -10.77 8.35 1.70
CA LYS A 71 -10.38 9.22 2.81
C LYS A 71 -8.96 9.73 2.59
N GLU A 72 -8.79 11.05 2.51
CA GLU A 72 -7.52 11.73 2.19
C GLU A 72 -6.33 11.20 2.99
N ASP A 73 -6.43 11.15 4.32
CA ASP A 73 -5.35 10.65 5.19
C ASP A 73 -4.90 9.22 4.83
N THR A 74 -5.84 8.36 4.43
CA THR A 74 -5.59 6.96 4.08
C THR A 74 -4.98 6.84 2.69
N VAL A 75 -5.48 7.63 1.74
CA VAL A 75 -4.92 7.69 0.38
C VAL A 75 -3.47 8.18 0.45
N GLU A 76 -3.21 9.29 1.14
CA GLU A 76 -1.85 9.80 1.35
C GLU A 76 -0.94 8.76 2.03
N TYR A 77 -1.47 8.06 3.04
CA TYR A 77 -0.70 7.03 3.74
C TYR A 77 -0.29 5.86 2.83
N VAL A 78 -1.23 5.33 2.06
CA VAL A 78 -0.95 4.20 1.15
C VAL A 78 -0.02 4.61 0.02
N LEU A 79 -0.18 5.82 -0.52
CA LEU A 79 0.77 6.35 -1.51
C LEU A 79 2.17 6.51 -0.92
N ALA A 80 2.30 6.97 0.33
CA ALA A 80 3.58 7.04 1.01
C ALA A 80 4.21 5.66 1.25
N LEU A 81 3.42 4.62 1.56
CA LEU A 81 3.93 3.24 1.65
C LEU A 81 4.45 2.73 0.30
N ILE A 82 3.76 3.01 -0.80
CA ILE A 82 4.20 2.66 -2.14
C ILE A 82 5.48 3.42 -2.50
N ASP A 83 5.53 4.72 -2.22
CA ASP A 83 6.72 5.55 -2.46
C ASP A 83 7.94 5.03 -1.68
N GLU A 84 7.79 4.76 -0.38
CA GLU A 84 8.84 4.20 0.45
C GLU A 84 9.31 2.83 -0.07
N MET A 85 8.39 1.95 -0.47
CA MET A 85 8.72 0.65 -1.06
C MET A 85 9.62 0.79 -2.29
N LEU A 86 9.27 1.71 -3.20
CA LEU A 86 9.97 1.92 -4.46
C LEU A 86 11.28 2.69 -4.26
N ALA A 87 11.32 3.63 -3.31
CA ALA A 87 12.52 4.37 -2.95
C ALA A 87 13.61 3.45 -2.38
N VAL A 88 13.22 2.45 -1.56
CA VAL A 88 14.16 1.46 -1.01
C VAL A 88 14.71 0.54 -2.11
N ASN A 89 13.85 0.05 -3.01
CA ASN A 89 14.28 -0.78 -4.13
C ASN A 89 13.42 -0.52 -5.38
N PRO A 90 13.92 0.27 -6.34
CA PRO A 90 13.19 0.61 -7.55
C PRO A 90 12.78 -0.61 -8.41
N LYS A 91 13.50 -1.75 -8.29
CA LYS A 91 13.13 -2.98 -9.02
C LYS A 91 11.79 -3.56 -8.56
N ARG A 92 11.30 -3.19 -7.38
CA ARG A 92 9.97 -3.58 -6.88
C ARG A 92 8.84 -3.03 -7.72
N ALA A 93 9.09 -2.05 -8.61
CA ALA A 93 8.14 -1.66 -9.63
C ALA A 93 7.67 -2.86 -10.48
N ALA A 94 8.50 -3.90 -10.65
CA ALA A 94 8.13 -5.14 -11.34
C ALA A 94 6.92 -5.87 -10.70
N LEU A 95 6.69 -5.69 -9.39
CA LEU A 95 5.57 -6.30 -8.66
C LEU A 95 4.21 -5.81 -9.15
N PHE A 96 4.16 -4.61 -9.76
CA PHE A 96 2.95 -4.02 -10.34
C PHE A 96 2.63 -4.57 -11.73
N TYR A 97 3.48 -5.41 -12.32
CA TYR A 97 3.25 -6.02 -13.63
C TYR A 97 2.83 -7.50 -13.53
N ASP A 98 2.55 -7.99 -12.32
CA ASP A 98 2.18 -9.38 -12.12
C ASP A 98 0.82 -9.70 -12.79
N ASN A 99 0.76 -10.80 -13.53
CA ASN A 99 -0.44 -11.19 -14.28
C ASN A 99 -1.65 -11.47 -13.37
N SER A 100 -1.45 -11.79 -12.10
CA SER A 100 -2.58 -11.94 -11.16
C SER A 100 -3.30 -10.62 -10.90
N LEU A 101 -2.68 -9.48 -11.19
CA LEU A 101 -3.30 -8.14 -11.12
C LEU A 101 -4.02 -7.79 -12.44
N SER A 102 -3.77 -8.53 -13.53
CA SER A 102 -4.40 -8.29 -14.83
C SER A 102 -5.81 -8.87 -14.87
N GLY A 103 -6.83 -8.03 -15.08
CA GLY A 103 -8.24 -8.43 -15.21
C GLY A 103 -9.16 -7.93 -14.10
N GLU A 104 -8.62 -7.39 -13.02
CA GLU A 104 -9.37 -6.55 -12.08
C GLU A 104 -9.19 -5.09 -12.52
N ASP A 105 -10.24 -4.24 -12.47
CA ASP A 105 -10.15 -2.77 -12.68
C ASP A 105 -9.38 -2.10 -11.52
N ILE A 106 -8.26 -2.70 -11.11
CA ILE A 106 -7.51 -2.43 -9.90
C ILE A 106 -6.67 -1.15 -10.02
N TYR A 107 -6.37 -0.73 -11.25
CA TYR A 107 -5.66 0.51 -11.57
C TYR A 107 -6.60 1.68 -11.89
N ASP A 108 -7.92 1.48 -11.91
CA ASP A 108 -8.92 2.53 -12.14
C ASP A 108 -8.72 3.79 -11.27
N PRO A 109 -8.24 3.70 -10.00
CA PRO A 109 -7.92 4.88 -9.19
C PRO A 109 -6.88 5.83 -9.79
N PHE A 110 -6.09 5.40 -10.78
CA PHE A 110 -5.07 6.21 -11.45
C PHE A 110 -5.45 6.62 -12.88
N LEU A 111 -6.55 6.10 -13.41
CA LEU A 111 -6.95 6.26 -14.82
C LEU A 111 -8.14 7.20 -15.01
N SER A 112 -8.71 7.69 -13.91
CA SER A 112 -9.80 8.69 -13.87
C SER A 112 -9.28 10.09 -13.55
#